data_AF-A0A7W6BCD6-F1
#
_entry.id   AF-A0A7W6BCD6-F1
#
_cell.length_a   1.000
_cell.length_b   1.000
_cell.length_c   1.000
_cell.angle_alpha   90.00
_cell.angle_beta   90.00
_cell.angle_gamma   90.00
#
_symmetry.space_group_name_H-M   'P 1'
#
loop_
_entity.id
_entity.type
_entity.pdbx_description
1 polymer ?
#
loop_
_entity_poly.entity_id
_entity_poly.type
_entity_poly.pdbx_seq_one_letter_code
_entity_poly.pdbx_strand_id
1 'polypeptide(L)'
;MFNENAKRQYEFNAAYAQSIVDGVHGISEFAGSGEVADYFKAALDGHRAIIFATAHWGSYLKTFNLIGNSFPEGSRFVALRGQEWNIDEERLWNEINRRSRNSIYVHRVLDRSGLISVLRDIKNGTHAFILFDLFEKYGRTSPVKVFDWNLQLASRWLDMAYKANAVVCFIKPMSIHRNHMKIHGVVDPYGFMHARDFVETCNSFCAGCLQDLLIENPEFWFMWEDLEKLLALPGRFENVLENG
;
A
#
# COMPACT_ATOMS: atom_id res chain seq x y z
N MET A 1 29.09 -3.00 -2.65
CA MET A 1 28.77 -3.51 -4.00
C MET A 1 27.33 -3.19 -4.45
N PHE A 2 26.56 -2.38 -3.71
CA PHE A 2 25.12 -2.12 -3.95
C PHE A 2 24.80 -0.93 -4.89
N ASN A 3 25.75 -0.01 -5.11
CA ASN A 3 25.53 1.27 -5.82
C ASN A 3 25.28 1.12 -7.35
N GLU A 4 25.90 0.15 -8.01
CA GLU A 4 25.65 -0.09 -9.45
C GLU A 4 24.30 -0.77 -9.73
N ASN A 5 23.79 -1.57 -8.77
CA ASN A 5 22.48 -2.19 -8.87
C ASN A 5 21.36 -1.14 -8.73
N ALA A 6 21.49 -0.18 -7.80
CA ALA A 6 20.51 0.90 -7.61
C ALA A 6 20.39 1.81 -8.85
N LYS A 7 21.51 2.09 -9.54
CA LYS A 7 21.50 2.91 -10.76
C LYS A 7 20.88 2.18 -11.97
N ARG A 8 21.19 0.88 -12.15
CA ARG A 8 20.51 0.04 -13.15
C ARG A 8 19.01 -0.10 -12.85
N GLN A 9 18.63 -0.13 -11.57
CA GLN A 9 17.24 -0.22 -11.14
C GLN A 9 16.42 1.02 -11.54
N TYR A 10 16.98 2.23 -11.51
CA TYR A 10 16.23 3.44 -11.91
C TYR A 10 15.85 3.42 -13.41
N GLU A 11 16.78 2.98 -14.26
CA GLU A 11 16.54 2.80 -15.70
C GLU A 11 15.58 1.63 -15.97
N PHE A 12 15.68 0.54 -15.19
CA PHE A 12 14.73 -0.57 -15.21
C PHE A 12 13.34 -0.16 -14.69
N ASN A 13 13.25 0.74 -13.70
CA ASN A 13 11.98 1.21 -13.12
C ASN A 13 11.24 2.12 -14.09
N ALA A 14 11.94 2.98 -14.86
CA ALA A 14 11.33 3.77 -15.92
C ALA A 14 10.85 2.87 -17.08
N ALA A 15 11.68 1.91 -17.51
CA ALA A 15 11.29 0.91 -18.51
C ALA A 15 10.15 0.01 -18.02
N TYR A 16 10.11 -0.31 -16.73
CA TYR A 16 9.07 -1.14 -16.11
C TYR A 16 7.77 -0.35 -15.92
N ALA A 17 7.81 0.91 -15.48
CA ALA A 17 6.65 1.80 -15.46
C ALA A 17 6.08 1.97 -16.88
N GLN A 18 6.94 2.15 -17.88
CA GLN A 18 6.54 2.15 -19.28
C GLN A 18 5.95 0.80 -19.71
N SER A 19 6.52 -0.34 -19.27
CA SER A 19 5.96 -1.66 -19.54
C SER A 19 4.61 -1.92 -18.84
N ILE A 20 4.35 -1.27 -17.69
CA ILE A 20 3.05 -1.26 -17.03
C ILE A 20 2.09 -0.38 -17.83
N VAL A 21 2.51 0.79 -18.30
CA VAL A 21 1.69 1.66 -19.18
C VAL A 21 1.33 0.91 -20.47
N ASP A 22 2.30 0.28 -21.13
CA ASP A 22 2.14 -0.51 -22.34
C ASP A 22 1.33 -1.79 -22.07
N GLY A 23 1.51 -2.39 -20.88
CA GLY A 23 0.73 -3.53 -20.40
C GLY A 23 -0.73 -3.18 -20.08
N VAL A 24 -1.01 -1.99 -19.56
CA VAL A 24 -2.37 -1.44 -19.35
C VAL A 24 -3.12 -1.29 -20.68
N HIS A 25 -2.42 -1.25 -21.82
CA HIS A 25 -3.02 -1.32 -23.15
C HIS A 25 -3.28 -2.75 -23.65
N GLY A 26 -2.68 -3.79 -23.05
CA GLY A 26 -2.79 -5.21 -23.48
C GLY A 26 -3.58 -6.14 -22.55
N ILE A 27 -4.20 -5.62 -21.50
CA ILE A 27 -4.80 -6.43 -20.42
C ILE A 27 -6.33 -6.62 -20.61
N SER A 28 -6.81 -7.86 -20.52
CA SER A 28 -8.25 -8.21 -20.40
C SER A 28 -8.78 -8.17 -18.94
N GLU A 29 -8.05 -7.57 -18.00
CA GLU A 29 -8.32 -7.53 -16.54
C GLU A 29 -9.03 -6.25 -16.08
N PHE A 30 -9.80 -5.61 -16.95
CA PHE A 30 -10.81 -4.63 -16.52
C PHE A 30 -12.13 -5.32 -16.08
N ALA A 31 -12.19 -6.64 -16.14
CA ALA A 31 -13.12 -7.42 -15.34
C ALA A 31 -12.58 -7.45 -13.90
N GLY A 32 -13.37 -6.95 -12.94
CA GLY A 32 -13.11 -7.20 -11.54
C GLY A 32 -13.01 -8.71 -11.24
N SER A 33 -12.51 -9.05 -10.06
CA SER A 33 -12.49 -10.43 -9.57
C SER A 33 -13.73 -10.71 -8.73
N GLY A 34 -14.54 -11.69 -9.15
CA GLY A 34 -15.65 -12.20 -8.35
C GLY A 34 -15.19 -12.71 -6.98
N GLU A 35 -14.01 -13.33 -6.92
CA GLU A 35 -13.41 -13.82 -5.67
C GLU A 35 -13.13 -12.68 -4.67
N VAL A 36 -12.66 -11.53 -5.16
CA VAL A 36 -12.43 -10.35 -4.32
C VAL A 36 -13.77 -9.79 -3.82
N ALA A 37 -14.78 -9.72 -4.69
CA ALA A 37 -16.12 -9.25 -4.32
C ALA A 37 -16.76 -10.12 -3.24
N ASP A 38 -16.71 -11.44 -3.42
CA ASP A 38 -17.30 -12.43 -2.51
C ASP A 38 -16.60 -12.45 -1.15
N TYR A 39 -15.26 -12.36 -1.15
CA TYR A 39 -14.47 -12.36 0.08
C TYR A 39 -14.85 -11.19 1.01
N PHE A 40 -15.15 -10.02 0.45
CA PHE A 40 -15.51 -8.82 1.21
C PHE A 40 -17.01 -8.58 1.35
N LYS A 41 -17.84 -9.48 0.85
CA LYS A 41 -19.30 -9.32 0.84
C LYS A 41 -19.88 -8.97 2.22
N ALA A 42 -19.43 -9.65 3.27
CA ALA A 42 -19.92 -9.40 4.62
C ALA A 42 -19.63 -7.97 5.13
N ALA A 43 -18.45 -7.42 4.80
CA ALA A 43 -18.11 -6.04 5.13
C ALA A 43 -18.93 -5.05 4.29
N LEU A 44 -19.14 -5.35 3.02
CA LEU A 44 -19.92 -4.54 2.09
C LEU A 44 -21.42 -4.48 2.45
N ASP A 45 -22.02 -5.62 2.78
CA ASP A 45 -23.41 -5.70 3.26
C ASP A 45 -23.60 -4.92 4.57
N GLY A 46 -22.56 -4.85 5.40
CA GLY A 46 -22.51 -4.04 6.62
C GLY A 46 -22.18 -2.56 6.39
N HIS A 47 -22.09 -2.10 5.14
CA HIS A 47 -21.66 -0.74 4.75
C HIS A 47 -20.33 -0.29 5.36
N ARG A 48 -19.40 -1.23 5.56
CA ARG A 48 -18.09 -0.95 6.15
C ARG A 48 -17.07 -0.69 5.06
N ALA A 49 -16.30 0.37 5.26
CA ALA A 49 -15.14 0.63 4.43
C ALA A 49 -14.06 -0.43 4.64
N ILE A 50 -13.25 -0.62 3.60
CA ILE A 50 -12.13 -1.55 3.57
C ILE A 50 -10.90 -0.76 3.15
N ILE A 51 -9.82 -0.93 3.88
CA ILE A 51 -8.52 -0.35 3.59
C ILE A 51 -7.62 -1.46 3.07
N PHE A 52 -7.25 -1.36 1.80
CA PHE A 52 -6.32 -2.26 1.13
C PHE A 52 -4.90 -1.73 1.26
N ALA A 53 -4.06 -2.44 2.00
CA ALA A 53 -2.70 -2.04 2.32
C ALA A 53 -1.68 -3.00 1.70
N THR A 54 -0.66 -2.44 1.03
CA THR A 54 0.48 -3.18 0.45
C THR A 54 1.76 -2.37 0.56
N ALA A 55 2.91 -2.99 0.28
CA ALA A 55 4.16 -2.28 0.02
C ALA A 55 4.20 -1.74 -1.42
N HIS A 56 5.10 -0.81 -1.72
CA HIS A 56 5.50 -0.42 -3.08
C HIS A 56 6.26 -1.59 -3.72
N TRP A 57 5.53 -2.64 -4.07
CA TRP A 57 6.11 -3.88 -4.59
C TRP A 57 5.36 -4.37 -5.83
N GLY A 58 6.08 -4.88 -6.81
CA GLY A 58 5.51 -5.52 -8.00
C GLY A 58 4.54 -4.61 -8.76
N SER A 59 3.39 -5.14 -9.17
CA SER A 59 2.33 -4.41 -9.88
C SER A 59 1.21 -3.97 -8.92
N TYR A 60 1.56 -3.24 -7.86
CA TYR A 60 0.58 -2.77 -6.85
C TYR A 60 -0.54 -1.91 -7.44
N LEU A 61 -0.24 -1.06 -8.42
CA LEU A 61 -1.24 -0.20 -9.09
C LEU A 61 -2.25 -1.00 -9.91
N LYS A 62 -1.75 -1.99 -10.65
CA LYS A 62 -2.57 -2.97 -11.38
C LYS A 62 -3.48 -3.75 -10.43
N THR A 63 -2.95 -4.11 -9.26
CA THR A 63 -3.70 -4.78 -8.19
C THR A 63 -4.80 -3.89 -7.62
N PHE A 64 -4.52 -2.62 -7.35
CA PHE A 64 -5.53 -1.67 -6.89
C PHE A 64 -6.63 -1.45 -7.93
N ASN A 65 -6.28 -1.39 -9.23
CA ASN A 65 -7.28 -1.31 -10.29
C ASN A 65 -8.17 -2.55 -10.35
N LEU A 66 -7.60 -3.76 -10.23
CA LEU A 66 -8.38 -5.01 -10.15
C LEU A 66 -9.36 -4.96 -8.98
N ILE A 67 -8.90 -4.58 -7.79
CA ILE A 67 -9.75 -4.46 -6.59
C ILE A 67 -10.85 -3.42 -6.82
N GLY A 68 -10.49 -2.23 -7.32
CA GLY A 68 -11.43 -1.15 -7.59
C GLY A 68 -12.57 -1.56 -8.50
N ASN A 69 -12.29 -2.37 -9.54
CA ASN A 69 -13.30 -2.88 -10.47
C ASN A 69 -14.03 -4.14 -9.97
N SER A 70 -13.62 -4.72 -8.83
CA SER A 70 -14.29 -5.87 -8.21
C SER A 70 -15.48 -5.46 -7.33
N PHE A 71 -15.59 -4.17 -7.02
CA PHE A 71 -16.60 -3.65 -6.08
C PHE A 71 -17.86 -3.18 -6.82
N PRO A 72 -19.03 -3.13 -6.13
CA PRO A 72 -20.29 -2.65 -6.72
C PRO A 72 -20.16 -1.29 -7.40
N GLU A 73 -20.90 -1.08 -8.48
CA GLU A 73 -20.90 0.19 -9.22
C GLU A 73 -21.26 1.37 -8.30
N GLY A 74 -20.52 2.46 -8.42
CA GLY A 74 -20.66 3.64 -7.56
C GLY A 74 -19.85 3.58 -6.26
N SER A 75 -19.10 2.50 -6.02
CA SER A 75 -18.15 2.44 -4.91
C SER A 75 -17.10 3.54 -5.04
N ARG A 76 -16.69 4.10 -3.90
CA ARG A 76 -15.70 5.18 -3.83
C ARG A 76 -14.42 4.67 -3.19
N PHE A 77 -13.29 5.08 -3.74
CA PHE A 77 -11.96 4.75 -3.25
C PHE A 77 -11.12 6.01 -3.08
N VAL A 78 -10.30 6.03 -2.04
CA VAL A 78 -9.28 7.05 -1.82
C VAL A 78 -7.89 6.45 -1.77
N ALA A 79 -6.97 6.96 -2.58
CA ALA A 79 -5.54 6.65 -2.46
C ALA A 79 -4.85 7.76 -1.68
N LEU A 80 -4.19 7.43 -0.56
CA LEU A 80 -3.44 8.41 0.23
C LEU A 80 -2.01 8.58 -0.30
N ARG A 81 -1.58 9.83 -0.46
CA ARG A 81 -0.27 10.19 -1.04
C ARG A 81 0.43 11.28 -0.25
N GLY A 82 1.78 11.31 -0.27
CA GLY A 82 2.57 12.48 0.13
C GLY A 82 2.49 13.66 -0.87
N GLN A 83 3.45 14.58 -0.82
CA GLN A 83 3.45 15.80 -1.65
C GLN A 83 3.71 15.53 -3.15
N GLU A 84 4.62 14.62 -3.49
CA GLU A 84 5.08 14.43 -4.88
C GLU A 84 5.12 12.95 -5.29
N TRP A 85 4.92 12.71 -6.58
CA TRP A 85 5.15 11.46 -7.31
C TRP A 85 6.05 11.82 -8.48
N ASN A 86 6.69 10.81 -9.05
CA ASN A 86 7.18 10.97 -10.41
C ASN A 86 5.99 11.19 -11.38
N ILE A 87 6.26 11.82 -12.51
CA ILE A 87 5.25 12.15 -13.53
C ILE A 87 4.54 10.88 -14.03
N ASP A 88 5.25 9.74 -14.04
CA ASP A 88 4.76 8.47 -14.57
C ASP A 88 3.68 7.84 -13.69
N GLU A 89 3.84 7.85 -12.37
CA GLU A 89 2.83 7.35 -11.43
C GLU A 89 1.57 8.21 -11.50
N GLU A 90 1.70 9.53 -11.70
CA GLU A 90 0.55 10.44 -11.80
C GLU A 90 -0.25 10.17 -13.08
N ARG A 91 0.45 9.94 -14.19
CA ARG A 91 -0.15 9.50 -15.45
C ARG A 91 -0.87 8.15 -15.27
N LEU A 92 -0.28 7.20 -14.55
CA LEU A 92 -0.87 5.89 -14.36
C LEU A 92 -2.17 5.95 -13.55
N TRP A 93 -2.20 6.70 -12.46
CA TRP A 93 -3.43 6.84 -11.67
C TRP A 93 -4.53 7.59 -12.40
N ASN A 94 -4.18 8.62 -13.18
CA ASN A 94 -5.16 9.28 -14.04
C ASN A 94 -5.76 8.28 -15.04
N GLU A 95 -4.96 7.37 -15.57
CA GLU A 95 -5.44 6.34 -16.49
C GLU A 95 -6.30 5.27 -15.79
N ILE A 96 -5.91 4.85 -14.58
CA ILE A 96 -6.72 3.95 -13.73
C ILE A 96 -8.07 4.59 -13.42
N ASN A 97 -8.08 5.85 -12.97
CA ASN A 97 -9.30 6.58 -12.64
C ASN A 97 -10.22 6.74 -13.86
N ARG A 98 -9.64 7.03 -15.04
CA ARG A 98 -10.40 7.19 -16.28
C ARG A 98 -11.09 5.91 -16.73
N ARG A 99 -10.50 4.74 -16.44
CA ARG A 99 -11.01 3.43 -16.89
C ARG A 99 -11.81 2.67 -15.84
N SER A 100 -11.66 3.02 -14.58
CA SER A 100 -12.39 2.40 -13.47
C SER A 100 -13.89 2.70 -13.57
N ARG A 101 -14.74 1.69 -13.38
CA ARG A 101 -16.19 1.88 -13.23
C ARG A 101 -16.57 2.56 -11.90
N ASN A 102 -15.64 2.54 -10.95
CA ASN A 102 -15.77 3.12 -9.63
C ASN A 102 -14.90 4.37 -9.50
N SER A 103 -15.35 5.32 -8.66
CA SER A 103 -14.59 6.55 -8.43
C SER A 103 -13.39 6.25 -7.55
N ILE A 104 -12.18 6.42 -8.10
CA ILE A 104 -10.96 6.42 -7.32
C ILE A 104 -10.40 7.85 -7.35
N TYR A 105 -10.19 8.46 -6.18
CA TYR A 105 -9.58 9.78 -6.09
C TYR A 105 -8.29 9.73 -5.28
N VAL A 106 -7.31 10.54 -5.68
CA VAL A 106 -6.04 10.64 -4.97
C VAL A 106 -6.12 11.80 -3.99
N HIS A 107 -5.91 11.51 -2.69
CA HIS A 107 -5.81 12.54 -1.67
C HIS A 107 -4.35 12.80 -1.31
N ARG A 108 -3.88 14.02 -1.59
CA ARG A 108 -2.55 14.48 -1.20
C ARG A 108 -2.58 14.93 0.26
N VAL A 109 -1.85 14.22 1.11
CA VAL A 109 -1.69 14.53 2.53
C VAL A 109 -0.67 15.66 2.67
N LEU A 110 -1.14 16.89 2.45
CA LEU A 110 -0.33 18.11 2.59
C LEU A 110 -0.25 18.56 4.05
N ASP A 111 -1.31 18.33 4.83
CA ASP A 111 -1.41 18.68 6.24
C ASP A 111 -2.35 17.72 7.02
N ARG A 112 -2.50 17.97 8.33
CA ARG A 112 -3.39 17.18 9.21
C ARG A 112 -4.88 17.39 8.91
N SER A 113 -5.27 18.54 8.35
CA SER A 113 -6.67 18.87 8.10
C SER A 113 -7.25 18.03 6.96
N GLY A 114 -6.43 17.72 5.95
CA GLY A 114 -6.79 16.83 4.84
C GLY A 114 -7.16 15.42 5.30
N LEU A 115 -6.48 14.87 6.32
CA LEU A 115 -6.79 13.53 6.83
C LEU A 115 -8.17 13.44 7.52
N ILE A 116 -8.72 14.55 8.00
CA ILE A 116 -10.05 14.58 8.64
C ILE A 116 -11.14 14.36 7.60
N SER A 117 -11.02 14.95 6.40
CA SER A 117 -12.00 14.73 5.33
C SER A 117 -11.95 13.29 4.83
N VAL A 118 -10.75 12.73 4.65
CA VAL A 118 -10.58 11.32 4.29
C VAL A 118 -11.19 10.40 5.35
N LEU A 119 -10.93 10.65 6.64
CA LEU A 119 -11.53 9.86 7.72
C LEU A 119 -13.07 9.88 7.67
N ARG A 120 -13.66 11.04 7.36
CA ARG A 120 -15.11 11.17 7.19
C ARG A 120 -15.61 10.38 6.00
N ASP A 121 -14.91 10.45 4.87
CA ASP A 121 -15.25 9.68 3.67
C ASP A 121 -15.19 8.17 3.93
N ILE A 122 -14.17 7.69 4.64
CA ILE A 122 -14.04 6.27 5.01
C ILE A 122 -15.17 5.85 5.95
N LYS A 123 -15.54 6.68 6.94
CA LYS A 123 -16.70 6.42 7.80
C LYS A 123 -18.02 6.29 7.03
N ASN A 124 -18.11 6.94 5.88
CA ASN A 124 -19.28 6.92 4.99
C ASN A 124 -19.17 5.84 3.90
N GLY A 125 -18.29 4.84 4.07
CA GLY A 125 -18.17 3.70 3.15
C GLY A 125 -17.17 3.88 2.01
N THR A 126 -16.36 4.95 1.99
CA THR A 126 -15.27 5.08 1.02
C THR A 126 -14.13 4.12 1.37
N HIS A 127 -13.76 3.24 0.46
CA HIS A 127 -12.63 2.33 0.62
C HIS A 127 -11.30 3.08 0.44
N ALA A 128 -10.18 2.52 0.90
CA ALA A 128 -8.88 3.18 0.76
C ALA A 128 -7.80 2.24 0.21
N PHE A 129 -6.88 2.82 -0.57
CA PHE A 129 -5.64 2.19 -0.99
C PHE A 129 -4.46 2.84 -0.26
N ILE A 130 -3.64 2.01 0.40
CA ILE A 130 -2.53 2.44 1.25
C ILE A 130 -1.25 1.72 0.85
N LEU A 131 -0.17 2.49 0.75
CA LEU A 131 1.20 1.99 0.69
C LEU A 131 1.84 2.17 2.06
N PHE A 132 2.04 1.08 2.79
CA PHE A 132 2.39 1.12 4.22
C PHE A 132 3.89 1.34 4.49
N ASP A 133 4.73 1.12 3.48
CA ASP A 133 6.20 1.09 3.57
C ASP A 133 6.86 2.47 3.35
N LEU A 134 6.08 3.54 3.50
CA LEU A 134 6.60 4.91 3.49
C LEU A 134 7.32 5.25 4.81
N PHE A 135 8.50 5.87 4.73
CA PHE A 135 9.29 6.26 5.90
C PHE A 135 8.92 7.64 6.49
N GLU A 136 9.66 8.08 7.51
CA GLU A 136 9.34 9.26 8.37
C GLU A 136 9.22 10.59 7.63
N LYS A 137 9.91 10.77 6.49
CA LYS A 137 9.74 11.98 5.66
C LYS A 137 8.29 12.17 5.17
N TYR A 138 7.46 11.13 5.25
CA TYR A 138 6.06 11.14 4.83
C TYR A 138 5.05 11.27 6.00
N GLY A 139 5.51 11.41 7.25
CA GLY A 139 4.62 11.70 8.39
C GLY A 139 4.97 10.97 9.68
N ARG A 140 3.96 10.75 10.54
CA ARG A 140 4.14 9.98 11.78
C ARG A 140 4.31 8.50 11.43
N THR A 141 5.37 7.92 11.98
CA THR A 141 5.70 6.51 11.81
C THR A 141 5.52 5.71 13.10
N SER A 142 5.54 4.40 12.94
CA SER A 142 5.68 3.43 14.03
C SER A 142 6.87 2.52 13.74
N PRO A 143 7.59 2.07 14.78
CA PRO A 143 8.64 1.07 14.61
C PRO A 143 8.02 -0.25 14.17
N VAL A 144 8.59 -0.84 13.12
CA VAL A 144 8.21 -2.14 12.58
C VAL A 144 9.49 -2.94 12.36
N LYS A 145 9.57 -4.13 12.96
CA LYS A 145 10.72 -5.01 12.78
C LYS A 145 10.52 -5.87 11.53
N VAL A 146 11.40 -5.72 10.54
CA VAL A 146 11.39 -6.44 9.26
C VAL A 146 12.73 -7.14 9.13
N PHE A 147 12.75 -8.47 9.29
CA PHE A 147 13.97 -9.23 9.52
C PHE A 147 14.74 -8.67 10.72
N ASP A 148 16.00 -8.29 10.54
CA ASP A 148 16.84 -7.63 11.55
C ASP A 148 16.78 -6.10 11.48
N TRP A 149 15.97 -5.55 10.58
CA TRP A 149 15.82 -4.10 10.43
C TRP A 149 14.71 -3.56 11.33
N ASN A 150 14.99 -2.46 12.02
CA ASN A 150 13.99 -1.66 12.74
C ASN A 150 13.58 -0.47 11.86
N LEU A 151 12.52 -0.66 11.07
CA LEU A 151 12.02 0.35 10.14
C LEU A 151 11.02 1.29 10.82
N GLN A 152 11.00 2.55 10.39
CA GLN A 152 10.01 3.54 10.81
C GLN A 152 9.00 3.74 9.69
N LEU A 153 7.87 3.02 9.75
CA LEU A 153 6.87 2.98 8.68
C LEU A 153 5.66 3.86 9.00
N ALA A 154 5.07 4.49 7.99
CA ALA A 154 3.94 5.39 8.14
C ALA A 154 2.74 4.69 8.78
N SER A 155 2.23 5.24 9.88
CA SER A 155 1.24 4.54 10.72
C SER A 155 -0.05 5.32 10.99
N ARG A 156 -0.14 6.60 10.59
CA ARG A 156 -1.36 7.41 10.83
C ARG A 156 -2.62 6.81 10.22
N TRP A 157 -2.48 6.10 9.11
CA TRP A 157 -3.61 5.45 8.44
C TRP A 157 -4.21 4.32 9.30
N LEU A 158 -3.44 3.72 10.21
CA LEU A 158 -3.94 2.72 11.18
C LEU A 158 -4.87 3.36 12.21
N ASP A 159 -4.48 4.51 12.75
CA ASP A 159 -5.34 5.30 13.65
C ASP A 159 -6.65 5.68 12.93
N MET A 160 -6.58 6.00 11.63
CA MET A 160 -7.76 6.29 10.81
C MET A 160 -8.63 5.04 10.61
N ALA A 161 -8.03 3.89 10.31
CA ALA A 161 -8.73 2.63 10.14
C ALA A 161 -9.56 2.26 11.38
N TYR A 162 -8.92 2.32 12.56
CA TYR A 162 -9.58 2.05 13.83
C TYR A 162 -10.72 3.03 14.10
N LYS A 163 -10.46 4.34 13.94
CA LYS A 163 -11.48 5.39 14.17
C LYS A 163 -12.64 5.34 13.18
N ALA A 164 -12.43 4.83 11.97
CA ALA A 164 -13.45 4.65 10.96
C ALA A 164 -14.21 3.32 11.11
N ASN A 165 -13.79 2.44 12.03
CA ASN A 165 -14.24 1.06 12.10
C ASN A 165 -14.10 0.32 10.75
N ALA A 166 -13.06 0.66 9.99
CA ALA A 166 -12.78 0.11 8.66
C ALA A 166 -11.95 -1.18 8.77
N VAL A 167 -12.31 -2.19 7.98
CA VAL A 167 -11.55 -3.44 7.89
C VAL A 167 -10.23 -3.18 7.16
N VAL A 168 -9.12 -3.69 7.67
CA VAL A 168 -7.82 -3.61 7.00
C VAL A 168 -7.50 -4.93 6.33
N CYS A 169 -7.27 -4.90 5.02
CA CYS A 169 -6.83 -6.03 4.22
C CYS A 169 -5.40 -5.80 3.74
N PHE A 170 -4.47 -6.62 4.23
CA PHE A 170 -3.11 -6.67 3.73
C PHE A 170 -3.06 -7.56 2.49
N ILE A 171 -2.54 -7.02 1.41
CA ILE A 171 -2.45 -7.73 0.13
C ILE A 171 -1.00 -7.89 -0.30
N LYS A 172 -0.71 -9.04 -0.90
CA LYS A 172 0.46 -9.22 -1.76
C LYS A 172 0.01 -8.90 -3.19
N PRO A 173 0.62 -7.93 -3.88
CA PRO A 173 0.16 -7.48 -5.20
C PRO A 173 0.68 -8.38 -6.33
N MET A 174 0.05 -8.32 -7.49
CA MET A 174 0.44 -9.06 -8.70
C MET A 174 1.90 -8.78 -9.09
N SER A 175 2.54 -9.72 -9.78
CA SER A 175 3.88 -9.59 -10.36
C SER A 175 4.02 -10.48 -11.58
N ILE A 176 5.17 -10.45 -12.25
CA ILE A 176 5.46 -11.39 -13.36
C ILE A 176 5.51 -12.86 -12.89
N HIS A 177 5.72 -13.10 -11.60
CA HIS A 177 5.71 -14.44 -10.99
C HIS A 177 4.34 -14.80 -10.40
N ARG A 178 3.43 -13.83 -10.30
CA ARG A 178 2.16 -13.95 -9.60
C ARG A 178 1.08 -13.17 -10.33
N ASN A 179 0.38 -13.89 -11.21
CA ASN A 179 -0.66 -13.33 -12.08
C ASN A 179 -1.97 -12.95 -11.34
N HIS A 180 -2.08 -13.22 -10.04
CA HIS A 180 -3.23 -12.85 -9.22
C HIS A 180 -2.78 -12.23 -7.90
N MET A 181 -3.55 -11.28 -7.38
CA MET A 181 -3.32 -10.78 -6.02
C MET A 181 -3.54 -11.89 -4.99
N LYS A 182 -2.89 -11.79 -3.83
CA LYS A 182 -3.13 -12.67 -2.68
C LYS A 182 -3.46 -11.83 -1.46
N ILE A 183 -4.41 -12.28 -0.66
CA ILE A 183 -4.66 -11.71 0.66
C ILE A 183 -3.60 -12.27 1.60
N HIS A 184 -2.80 -11.39 2.20
CA HIS A 184 -1.84 -11.76 3.24
C HIS A 184 -2.53 -11.93 4.59
N GLY A 185 -3.45 -11.01 4.92
CA GLY A 185 -4.17 -11.04 6.17
C GLY A 185 -5.25 -9.98 6.25
N VAL A 186 -6.20 -10.16 7.16
CA VAL A 186 -7.30 -9.24 7.39
C VAL A 186 -7.41 -8.97 8.88
N VAL A 187 -7.53 -7.69 9.23
CA VAL A 187 -7.67 -7.22 10.60
C VAL A 187 -8.94 -6.38 10.70
N ASP A 188 -9.86 -6.83 11.53
CA ASP A 188 -11.12 -6.13 11.78
C ASP A 188 -11.05 -5.37 13.12
N PRO A 189 -11.20 -4.04 13.14
CA PRO A 189 -11.14 -3.26 14.38
C PRO A 189 -12.22 -3.64 15.41
N TYR A 190 -13.33 -4.26 15.00
CA TYR A 190 -14.40 -4.69 15.91
C TYR A 190 -13.90 -5.70 16.96
N GLY A 191 -12.86 -6.47 16.66
CA GLY A 191 -12.26 -7.44 17.57
C GLY A 191 -11.34 -6.85 18.64
N PHE A 192 -11.12 -5.53 18.65
CA PHE A 192 -10.13 -4.87 19.50
C PHE A 192 -10.79 -3.89 20.46
N MET A 193 -10.53 -4.05 21.76
CA MET A 193 -11.00 -3.11 22.79
C MET A 193 -10.19 -1.80 22.81
N HIS A 194 -8.92 -1.86 22.40
CA HIS A 194 -8.00 -0.72 22.42
C HIS A 194 -7.36 -0.51 21.05
N ALA A 195 -7.27 0.77 20.65
CA ALA A 195 -6.63 1.18 19.39
C ALA A 195 -5.16 0.73 19.30
N ARG A 196 -4.48 0.67 20.45
CA ARG A 196 -3.08 0.24 20.53
C ARG A 196 -2.90 -1.19 20.03
N ASP A 197 -3.72 -2.11 20.51
CA ASP A 197 -3.64 -3.54 20.18
C ASP A 197 -3.92 -3.78 18.69
N PHE A 198 -4.88 -3.01 18.14
CA PHE A 198 -5.17 -3.01 16.71
C PHE A 198 -3.97 -2.53 15.88
N VAL A 199 -3.34 -1.42 16.28
CA VAL A 199 -2.17 -0.84 15.60
C VAL A 199 -0.98 -1.80 15.66
N GLU A 200 -0.70 -2.40 16.82
CA GLU A 200 0.39 -3.38 16.99
C GLU A 200 0.16 -4.63 16.12
N THR A 201 -1.08 -5.11 16.05
CA THR A 201 -1.45 -6.23 15.18
C THR A 201 -1.25 -5.88 13.70
N CYS A 202 -1.73 -4.72 13.27
CA CYS A 202 -1.55 -4.26 11.90
C CYS A 202 -0.08 -4.07 11.52
N ASN A 203 0.75 -3.52 12.41
CA ASN A 203 2.19 -3.41 12.18
C ASN A 203 2.86 -4.78 12.03
N SER A 204 2.40 -5.80 12.77
CA SER A 204 2.89 -7.17 12.61
C SER A 204 2.54 -7.74 11.22
N PHE A 205 1.34 -7.45 10.70
CA PHE A 205 0.99 -7.80 9.32
C PHE A 205 1.76 -6.99 8.26
N CYS A 206 2.04 -5.69 8.49
CA CYS A 206 2.93 -4.91 7.61
C CYS A 206 4.31 -5.58 7.52
N ALA A 207 4.87 -5.98 8.67
CA ALA A 207 6.17 -6.66 8.74
C ALA A 207 6.15 -7.97 7.95
N GLY A 208 5.24 -8.88 8.29
CA GLY A 208 5.13 -10.19 7.65
C GLY A 208 4.87 -10.08 6.14
N CYS A 209 4.02 -9.13 5.73
CA CYS A 209 3.72 -8.90 4.32
C CYS A 209 4.99 -8.46 3.57
N LEU A 210 5.72 -7.47 4.10
CA LEU A 210 6.93 -6.99 3.46
C LEU A 210 8.02 -8.06 3.44
N GLN A 211 8.20 -8.83 4.52
CA GLN A 211 9.15 -9.94 4.56
C GLN A 211 8.86 -10.98 3.48
N ASP A 212 7.60 -11.42 3.37
CA ASP A 212 7.19 -12.40 2.37
C ASP A 212 7.43 -11.89 0.93
N LEU A 213 7.15 -10.61 0.67
CA LEU A 213 7.37 -9.99 -0.63
C LEU A 213 8.86 -9.89 -0.98
N LEU A 214 9.70 -9.54 0.00
CA LEU A 214 11.15 -9.47 -0.16
C LEU A 214 11.79 -10.85 -0.33
N ILE A 215 11.24 -11.89 0.32
CA ILE A 215 11.64 -13.29 0.08
C ILE A 215 11.25 -13.74 -1.32
N GLU A 216 10.04 -13.37 -1.79
CA GLU A 216 9.55 -13.75 -3.11
C GLU A 216 10.42 -13.16 -4.23
N ASN A 217 10.61 -11.83 -4.22
CA ASN A 217 11.56 -11.18 -5.10
C ASN A 217 11.92 -9.78 -4.54
N PRO A 218 13.14 -9.57 -4.03
CA PRO A 218 13.54 -8.29 -3.45
C PRO A 218 13.62 -7.16 -4.51
N GLU A 219 13.94 -7.48 -5.76
CA GLU A 219 14.11 -6.49 -6.84
C GLU A 219 12.81 -5.76 -7.20
N PHE A 220 11.66 -6.30 -6.78
CA PHE A 220 10.36 -5.70 -7.02
C PHE A 220 9.93 -4.71 -5.95
N TRP A 221 10.73 -4.50 -4.91
CA TRP A 221 10.46 -3.46 -3.91
C TRP A 221 11.04 -2.12 -4.34
N PHE A 222 10.23 -1.05 -4.35
CA PHE A 222 10.63 0.26 -4.89
C PHE A 222 11.20 1.21 -3.85
N MET A 223 11.28 0.82 -2.58
CA MET A 223 11.76 1.68 -1.48
C MET A 223 13.23 1.45 -1.11
N TRP A 224 14.02 0.73 -1.92
CA TRP A 224 15.44 0.47 -1.62
C TRP A 224 16.27 1.73 -1.44
N GLU A 225 16.16 2.69 -2.36
CA GLU A 225 16.92 3.95 -2.28
C GLU A 225 16.56 4.75 -1.02
N ASP A 226 15.28 4.77 -0.67
CA ASP A 226 14.79 5.41 0.54
C ASP A 226 15.27 4.69 1.82
N LEU A 227 15.34 3.36 1.78
CA LEU A 227 15.95 2.57 2.86
C LEU A 227 17.44 2.89 2.99
N GLU A 228 18.22 2.91 1.90
CA GLU A 228 19.65 3.24 1.93
C GLU A 228 19.89 4.63 2.54
N LYS A 229 19.09 5.63 2.14
CA LYS A 229 19.14 6.97 2.72
C LYS A 229 18.81 6.97 4.21
N LEU A 230 17.84 6.17 4.64
CA LEU A 230 17.49 6.01 6.05
C LEU A 230 18.62 5.36 6.85
N LEU A 231 19.26 4.31 6.31
CA LEU A 231 20.37 3.59 6.94
C LEU A 231 21.62 4.47 7.08
N ALA A 232 21.83 5.42 6.16
CA ALA A 232 22.97 6.33 6.17
C ALA A 232 22.87 7.47 7.21
N LEU A 233 21.74 7.63 7.91
CA LEU A 233 21.57 8.68 8.92
C LEU A 233 22.29 8.32 10.24
N PRO A 234 23.10 9.23 10.82
CA PRO A 234 23.79 8.99 12.08
C PRO A 234 22.82 8.67 13.24
N GLY A 235 23.21 7.75 14.13
CA GLY A 235 22.48 7.45 15.37
C GLY A 235 21.21 6.58 15.24
N ARG A 236 20.87 6.06 14.04
CA ARG A 236 19.71 5.18 13.85
C ARG A 236 20.01 3.69 13.83
N PHE A 237 21.28 3.29 13.66
CA PHE A 237 21.70 1.89 13.55
C PHE A 237 22.97 1.54 14.36
N GLU A 238 23.34 2.33 15.38
CA GLU A 238 24.55 2.13 16.19
C GLU A 238 24.63 0.78 16.96
N ASN A 239 23.67 -0.15 16.79
CA ASN A 239 23.68 -1.45 17.47
C ASN A 239 23.56 -2.68 16.56
N VAL A 240 23.72 -2.58 15.23
CA VAL A 240 23.55 -3.76 14.34
C VAL A 240 24.87 -4.45 13.98
N LEU A 241 26.04 -3.84 14.20
CA LEU A 241 27.33 -4.41 13.76
C LEU A 241 28.31 -4.80 14.88
N GLU A 242 27.94 -4.69 16.16
CA GLU A 242 28.85 -5.06 17.26
C GLU A 242 28.64 -6.49 17.80
N ASN A 243 27.72 -7.29 17.25
CA ASN A 243 27.49 -8.68 17.70
C ASN A 243 27.31 -9.70 16.55
N GLY A 244 27.89 -9.43 15.38
CA GLY A 244 27.94 -10.38 14.25
C GLY A 244 29.29 -11.08 14.16
#